data_AF-A0A7H4PPR6-F1
#
_entry.id   AF-A0A7H4PPR6-F1
#
_cell.length_a   1.000
_cell.length_b   1.000
_cell.length_c   1.000
_cell.angle_alpha   90.00
_cell.angle_beta   90.00
_cell.angle_gamma   90.00
#
_symmetry.space_group_name_H-M   'P 1'
#
loop_
_entity.id
_entity.type
_entity.pdbx_description
1 polymer ?
#
loop_
_entity_poly.entity_id
_entity_poly.type
_entity_poly.pdbx_seq_one_letter_code
_entity_poly.pdbx_strand_id
1 'polypeptide(L)'
;MGGHGALVMALKNPGRFVSVSAFAPIVNPTQVPWGKKAFTAYLGADEAAWQAWDSCALMQASSESDAIPTLIDQGDSDTFLAEQLQPAVAGGNRASEKLAVNPAYSARVRSQLLLYRLIY
;
A
#
# COMPACT_ATOMS: atom_id res chain seq x y z
N MET A 1 4.88 9.24 -3.04
CA MET A 1 6.01 8.64 -3.81
C MET A 1 6.79 7.60 -3.01
N GLY A 2 7.44 7.93 -1.88
CA GLY A 2 8.27 6.95 -1.13
C GLY A 2 7.52 5.69 -0.66
N GLY A 3 6.30 5.85 -0.13
CA GLY A 3 5.46 4.72 0.30
C GLY A 3 5.10 3.74 -0.82
N HIS A 4 4.88 4.24 -2.04
CA HIS A 4 4.68 3.40 -3.22
C HIS A 4 5.90 2.51 -3.50
N GLY A 5 7.09 3.11 -3.49
CA GLY A 5 8.34 2.39 -3.71
C GLY A 5 8.60 1.32 -2.65
N ALA A 6 8.29 1.59 -1.38
CA ALA A 6 8.40 0.60 -0.31
C ALA A 6 7.53 -0.64 -0.57
N LEU A 7 6.26 -0.43 -0.95
CA LEU A 7 5.33 -1.52 -1.28
C LEU A 7 5.79 -2.31 -2.51
N VAL A 8 6.19 -1.64 -3.58
CA VAL A 8 6.72 -2.29 -4.80
C VAL A 8 7.96 -3.12 -4.48
N MET A 9 8.89 -2.58 -3.69
CA MET A 9 10.11 -3.29 -3.32
C MET A 9 9.81 -4.55 -2.52
N ALA A 10 8.89 -4.50 -1.56
CA ALA A 10 8.48 -5.67 -0.80
C ALA A 10 7.82 -6.74 -1.69
N LEU A 11 6.85 -6.34 -2.52
CA LEU A 11 6.07 -7.25 -3.37
C LEU A 11 6.89 -7.92 -4.47
N LYS A 12 7.87 -7.22 -5.06
CA LYS A 12 8.76 -7.79 -6.09
C LYS A 12 9.91 -8.64 -5.51
N ASN A 13 10.05 -8.68 -4.18
CA ASN A 13 11.14 -9.35 -3.49
C ASN A 13 10.63 -10.17 -2.29
N PRO A 14 9.75 -11.17 -2.51
CA PRO A 14 9.22 -11.98 -1.42
C PRO A 14 10.36 -12.65 -0.63
N GLY A 15 10.22 -12.68 0.70
CA GLY A 15 11.22 -13.22 1.62
C GLY A 15 12.43 -12.31 1.90
N ARG A 16 12.62 -11.20 1.19
CA ARG A 16 13.72 -10.25 1.47
C ARG A 16 13.43 -9.29 2.61
N PHE A 17 12.15 -9.03 2.88
CA PHE A 17 11.69 -8.14 3.95
C PHE A 17 10.76 -8.90 4.87
N VAL A 18 10.82 -8.59 6.17
CA VAL A 18 9.96 -9.23 7.19
C VAL A 18 8.64 -8.50 7.40
N SER A 19 8.58 -7.23 7.03
CA SER A 19 7.38 -6.39 7.03
C SER A 19 7.60 -5.15 6.16
N VAL A 20 6.51 -4.46 5.81
CA VAL A 20 6.55 -3.18 5.10
C VAL A 20 5.54 -2.21 5.70
N SER A 21 5.89 -0.92 5.75
CA SER A 21 4.95 0.13 6.11
C SER A 21 5.08 1.34 5.19
N ALA A 22 3.98 2.10 5.06
CA ALA A 22 3.95 3.30 4.25
C ALA A 22 2.98 4.33 4.84
N PHE A 23 3.41 5.60 4.85
CA PHE A 23 2.56 6.75 5.16
C PHE A 23 2.11 7.40 3.84
N ALA A 24 0.80 7.61 3.69
CA ALA A 24 0.20 8.23 2.52
C ALA A 24 0.78 7.72 1.18
N PRO A 25 0.81 6.39 0.93
CA PRO A 25 1.32 5.84 -0.32
C PRO A 25 0.38 6.14 -1.49
N ILE A 26 0.97 6.27 -2.69
CA ILE A 26 0.22 6.11 -3.94
C ILE A 26 0.13 4.60 -4.19
N VAL A 27 -1.02 3.99 -3.92
CA VAL A 27 -1.13 2.52 -3.99
C VAL A 27 -1.44 2.02 -5.40
N ASN A 28 -2.07 2.84 -6.23
CA ASN A 28 -2.57 2.48 -7.56
C ASN A 28 -2.12 3.50 -8.64
N PRO A 29 -0.80 3.69 -8.84
CA PRO A 29 -0.25 4.70 -9.76
C PRO A 29 -0.77 4.59 -11.20
N THR A 30 -1.15 3.39 -11.66
CA THR A 30 -1.71 3.22 -13.02
C THR A 30 -3.03 3.95 -13.21
N GLN A 31 -3.76 4.21 -12.13
CA GLN A 31 -5.11 4.79 -12.18
C GLN A 31 -5.19 6.26 -11.79
N VAL A 32 -4.07 6.90 -11.42
CA VAL A 32 -4.06 8.29 -10.90
C VAL A 32 -3.20 9.24 -11.75
N PRO A 33 -3.50 10.56 -11.79
CA PRO A 33 -2.81 11.49 -12.67
C PRO A 33 -1.29 11.54 -12.50
N TRP A 34 -0.79 11.52 -11.26
CA TRP A 34 0.66 11.54 -11.02
C TRP A 34 1.36 10.29 -11.53
N GLY A 35 0.77 9.12 -11.30
CA GLY A 35 1.34 7.86 -11.74
C GLY A 35 1.29 7.70 -13.26
N LYS A 36 0.16 8.03 -13.90
CA LYS A 36 0.04 8.04 -15.38
C LYS A 36 1.07 8.96 -16.02
N LYS A 37 1.23 10.18 -15.49
CA LYS A 37 2.23 11.14 -16.00
C LYS A 37 3.65 10.59 -15.85
N ALA A 38 4.00 10.04 -14.69
CA ALA A 38 5.33 9.49 -14.45
C ALA A 38 5.61 8.24 -15.29
N PHE A 39 4.68 7.30 -15.36
CA PHE A 39 4.83 6.07 -16.12
C PHE A 39 4.88 6.32 -17.63
N THR A 40 4.08 7.25 -18.15
CA THR A 40 4.21 7.66 -19.56
C THR A 40 5.63 8.18 -19.86
N ALA A 41 6.20 8.99 -18.95
CA ALA A 41 7.51 9.57 -19.13
C ALA A 41 8.66 8.55 -19.00
N TYR A 42 8.55 7.57 -18.10
CA TYR A 42 9.64 6.63 -17.79
C TYR A 42 9.51 5.26 -18.45
N LEU A 43 8.29 4.77 -18.63
CA LEU A 43 7.98 3.43 -19.14
C LEU A 43 7.36 3.46 -20.54
N GLY A 44 7.01 4.65 -21.05
CA GLY A 44 6.36 4.83 -22.34
C GLY A 44 4.84 4.66 -22.27
N ALA A 45 4.19 4.67 -23.44
CA ALA A 45 2.74 4.71 -23.57
C ALA A 45 2.03 3.35 -23.40
N ASP A 46 2.78 2.26 -23.22
CA ASP A 46 2.21 0.93 -23.00
C ASP A 46 1.74 0.77 -21.54
N GLU A 47 0.45 1.01 -21.30
CA GLU A 47 -0.14 0.89 -19.97
C GLU A 47 -0.09 -0.54 -19.40
N ALA A 48 0.00 -1.56 -20.26
CA ALA A 48 0.10 -2.95 -19.79
C ALA A 48 1.43 -3.18 -19.06
N ALA A 49 2.51 -2.54 -19.50
CA ALA A 49 3.83 -2.62 -18.87
C ALA A 49 3.86 -1.95 -17.48
N TRP A 50 2.96 -1.00 -17.21
CA TRP A 50 2.92 -0.26 -15.95
C TRP A 50 2.47 -1.12 -14.77
N GLN A 51 1.67 -2.16 -15.02
CA GLN A 51 1.17 -3.08 -13.99
C GLN A 51 2.30 -3.75 -13.19
N ALA A 52 3.48 -3.94 -13.81
CA ALA A 52 4.67 -4.48 -13.16
C ALA A 52 5.27 -3.55 -12.07
N TRP A 53 4.78 -2.32 -11.98
CA TRP A 53 5.22 -1.27 -11.06
C TRP A 53 4.07 -0.67 -10.25
N ASP A 54 2.88 -1.27 -10.29
CA ASP A 54 1.72 -0.82 -9.53
C ASP A 54 1.55 -1.69 -8.27
N SER A 55 1.47 -1.07 -7.09
CA SER A 55 1.41 -1.84 -5.83
C SER A 55 0.11 -2.64 -5.70
N CYS A 56 -1.02 -2.09 -6.13
CA CYS A 56 -2.30 -2.80 -6.15
C CYS A 56 -2.27 -3.97 -7.13
N ALA A 57 -1.72 -3.77 -8.34
CA ALA A 57 -1.60 -4.84 -9.32
C ALA A 57 -0.67 -5.97 -8.85
N LEU A 58 0.49 -5.61 -8.29
CA LEU A 58 1.47 -6.58 -7.76
C LEU A 58 0.88 -7.40 -6.61
N MET A 59 0.12 -6.77 -5.71
CA MET A 59 -0.53 -7.46 -4.60
C MET A 59 -1.67 -8.39 -5.06
N GLN A 60 -2.37 -8.05 -6.14
CA GLN A 60 -3.36 -8.96 -6.74
C GLN A 60 -2.69 -10.16 -7.41
N ALA A 61 -1.51 -9.96 -8.00
CA ALA A 61 -0.73 -11.01 -8.66
C ALA A 61 0.10 -11.90 -7.70
N SER A 62 0.37 -11.44 -6.47
CA SER A 62 1.15 -12.21 -5.48
C SER A 62 0.41 -13.43 -4.94
N SER A 63 1.16 -14.48 -4.62
CA SER A 63 0.63 -15.67 -3.96
C SER A 63 0.51 -15.46 -2.45
N GLU A 64 -0.28 -16.31 -1.77
CA GLU A 64 -0.41 -16.27 -0.30
C GLU A 64 0.92 -16.54 0.41
N SER A 65 1.80 -17.37 -0.16
CA SER A 65 3.13 -17.64 0.40
C SER A 65 4.07 -16.43 0.30
N ASP A 66 3.74 -15.45 -0.54
CA ASP A 66 4.50 -14.21 -0.70
C ASP A 66 3.95 -13.07 0.17
N ALA A 67 2.87 -13.32 0.93
CA ALA A 67 2.24 -12.31 1.75
C ALA A 67 3.21 -11.76 2.80
N ILE A 68 3.28 -10.43 2.89
CA ILE A 68 4.13 -9.71 3.83
C ILE A 68 3.26 -8.85 4.76
N PRO A 69 3.50 -8.86 6.09
CA PRO A 69 2.84 -7.95 7.00
C PRO A 69 2.99 -6.49 6.52
N THR A 70 1.86 -5.86 6.21
CA THR A 70 1.80 -4.54 5.57
C THR A 70 0.98 -3.58 6.41
N LEU A 71 1.55 -2.41 6.74
CA LEU A 71 0.86 -1.32 7.44
C LEU A 71 0.80 -0.07 6.57
N ILE A 72 -0.41 0.42 6.29
CA ILE A 72 -0.62 1.71 5.61
C ILE A 72 -1.30 2.65 6.58
N ASP A 73 -0.67 3.80 6.82
CA ASP A 73 -1.24 4.89 7.60
C ASP A 73 -1.62 6.05 6.66
N GLN A 74 -2.85 6.51 6.78
CA GLN A 74 -3.43 7.54 5.93
C GLN A 74 -4.23 8.54 6.78
N GLY A 75 -3.87 9.82 6.66
CA GLY A 75 -4.71 10.92 7.10
C GLY A 75 -5.90 11.13 6.17
N ASP A 76 -7.10 11.25 6.73
CA ASP A 76 -8.35 11.50 5.98
C ASP A 76 -8.45 12.92 5.41
N SER A 77 -7.73 13.86 6.02
CA SER A 77 -7.65 15.27 5.63
C SER A 77 -6.54 15.55 4.63
N ASP A 78 -5.91 14.50 4.08
CA ASP A 78 -4.90 14.64 3.04
C ASP A 78 -5.55 15.14 1.74
N THR A 79 -5.09 16.29 1.25
CA THR A 79 -5.63 16.91 0.02
C THR A 79 -5.46 16.06 -1.23
N PHE A 80 -4.56 15.08 -1.21
CA PHE A 80 -4.29 14.17 -2.33
C PHE A 80 -4.99 12.81 -2.20
N LEU A 81 -5.75 12.59 -1.11
CA LEU A 81 -6.34 11.30 -0.75
C LEU A 81 -7.14 10.66 -1.89
N ALA A 82 -8.12 11.38 -2.42
CA ALA A 82 -9.04 10.88 -3.43
C ALA A 82 -8.42 10.81 -4.83
N GLU A 83 -7.60 11.81 -5.18
CA GLU A 83 -7.08 11.96 -6.55
C GLU A 83 -5.81 11.14 -6.79
N GLN A 84 -4.92 11.00 -5.80
CA GLN A 84 -3.59 10.43 -5.99
C GLN A 84 -3.30 9.21 -5.11
N LEU A 85 -3.70 9.23 -3.84
CA LEU A 85 -3.25 8.20 -2.89
C LEU A 85 -4.08 6.92 -2.99
N GLN A 86 -5.41 7.08 -3.05
CA GLN A 86 -6.39 6.00 -3.19
C GLN A 86 -6.21 4.78 -2.24
N PRO A 87 -5.93 4.96 -0.94
CA PRO A 87 -5.63 3.84 -0.04
C PRO A 87 -6.79 2.87 0.16
N ALA A 88 -8.04 3.31 -0.11
CA ALA A 88 -9.22 2.45 -0.10
C ALA A 88 -9.11 1.26 -1.08
N VAL A 89 -8.38 1.38 -2.19
CA VAL A 89 -8.23 0.30 -3.18
C VAL A 89 -7.11 -0.69 -2.84
N ALA A 90 -6.28 -0.40 -1.83
CA ALA A 90 -5.29 -1.34 -1.32
C ALA A 90 -5.92 -2.49 -0.49
N GLY A 91 -7.19 -2.36 -0.07
CA GLY A 91 -7.87 -3.30 0.82
C GLY A 91 -8.53 -4.52 0.15
N GLY A 92 -8.04 -4.98 -1.00
CA GLY A 92 -8.62 -6.15 -1.67
C GLY A 92 -8.28 -7.46 -0.95
N ASN A 93 -9.15 -7.96 -0.06
CA ASN A 93 -9.26 -9.31 0.55
C ASN A 93 -7.98 -10.08 1.00
N ARG A 94 -6.76 -9.54 0.88
CA ARG A 94 -5.49 -10.27 1.03
C ARG A 94 -4.42 -9.52 1.82
N ALA A 95 -4.55 -8.21 2.00
CA ALA A 95 -3.74 -7.49 2.97
C ALA A 95 -4.34 -7.74 4.35
N SER A 96 -3.66 -8.54 5.17
CA SER A 96 -3.99 -8.72 6.58
C SER A 96 -4.31 -7.36 7.22
N GLU A 97 -5.55 -7.26 7.66
CA GLU A 97 -6.27 -6.08 8.11
C GLU A 97 -5.48 -5.16 9.07
N LYS A 98 -5.25 -3.92 8.62
CA LYS A 98 -5.50 -2.67 9.36
C LYS A 98 -5.22 -1.47 8.45
N LEU A 99 -6.22 -1.09 7.66
CA LEU A 99 -6.29 0.25 7.09
C LEU A 99 -6.75 1.20 8.21
N ALA A 100 -5.81 1.72 8.99
CA ALA A 100 -6.11 2.74 9.99
C ALA A 100 -6.29 4.09 9.29
N VAL A 101 -7.51 4.37 8.81
CA VAL A 101 -7.91 5.73 8.47
C VAL A 101 -8.17 6.44 9.80
N ASN A 102 -7.21 7.23 10.28
CA ASN A 102 -7.30 7.85 11.61
C ASN A 102 -7.49 9.38 11.49
N PRO A 103 -8.68 9.94 11.77
CA PRO A 103 -8.96 11.38 11.72
C PRO A 103 -8.23 12.19 12.79
N ALA A 104 -7.79 11.55 13.89
CA ALA A 104 -7.17 12.24 15.01
C ALA A 104 -6.48 11.22 15.93
N TYR A 105 -5.16 11.09 15.83
CA TYR A 105 -4.36 10.41 16.85
C TYR A 105 -4.48 11.19 18.19
N SER A 106 -5.42 10.81 19.05
CA SER A 106 -5.46 11.25 20.45
C SER A 106 -6.04 10.15 21.35
N ALA A 107 -5.22 9.75 22.33
CA ALA A 107 -5.59 9.08 23.59
C ALA A 107 -5.58 7.55 23.76
N ARG A 108 -5.08 6.68 22.85
CA ARG A 108 -4.91 5.25 23.23
C ARG A 108 -3.84 4.43 22.52
N VAL A 109 -2.58 4.87 22.55
CA VAL A 109 -1.41 4.04 22.18
C VAL A 109 -0.97 3.07 23.30
N ARG A 110 -1.65 2.99 24.46
CA ARG A 110 -1.06 2.36 25.66
C ARG A 110 -1.65 1.05 26.22
N SER A 111 -2.58 0.32 25.59
CA SER A 111 -3.03 -0.95 26.24
C SER A 111 -3.45 -2.15 25.39
N GLN A 112 -3.19 -2.19 24.07
CA GLN A 112 -3.55 -3.36 23.25
C GLN A 112 -2.38 -3.93 22.44
N LEU A 113 -1.16 -3.69 22.93
CA LEU A 113 0.08 -4.31 22.45
C LEU A 113 0.36 -5.67 23.10
N LEU A 114 -0.59 -6.26 23.86
CA LEU A 114 -0.25 -7.35 24.79
C LEU A 114 -1.24 -8.51 24.98
N LEU A 115 -2.42 -8.60 24.33
CA LEU A 115 -3.37 -9.67 24.74
C LEU A 115 -4.39 -10.25 23.72
N TYR A 116 -4.21 -10.09 22.41
CA TYR A 116 -4.99 -10.83 21.40
C TYR A 116 -4.04 -11.38 20.29
N ARG A 117 -3.47 -12.60 20.35
CA ARG A 117 -4.01 -13.87 20.92
C ARG A 117 -5.29 -14.23 20.14
N LEU A 118 -5.57 -15.42 19.61
CA LEU A 118 -5.16 -16.81 19.79
C LEU A 118 -5.51 -17.54 18.48
N ILE A 119 -4.90 -18.71 18.23
CA ILE A 119 -4.91 -19.51 16.98
C ILE A 119 -3.67 -19.22 16.13
N TYR A 120 -2.50 -19.54 16.68
CA TYR A 120 -1.54 -20.51 16.14
C TYR A 120 -0.77 -21.06 17.35
#